data_AF-A0A397BCS3-F1
#
_entry.id   AF-A0A397BCS3-F1
#
_cell.length_a   1.000
_cell.length_b   1.000
_cell.length_c   1.000
_cell.angle_alpha   90.00
_cell.angle_beta   90.00
_cell.angle_gamma   90.00
#
_symmetry.space_group_name_H-M   'P 1'
#
loop_
_entity.id
_entity.type
_entity.pdbx_description
1 polymer ?
#
loop_
_entity_poly.entity_id
_entity_poly.type
_entity_poly.pdbx_seq_one_letter_code
_entity_poly.pdbx_strand_id
1 'polypeptide(L)'
;TQLERASAKADSDQKAYKLQKTKLEQQLKMSEHRVKAKEALVDRLQVKLQQVTDKDAAAKSRTRQVFRDIHMREPRRTSAADVKALELIAMYEHDRDKMEGEIRSLQSQVQELCCDVRDKENVLLRQSSNGLPKHREDAFVERLEAARLEQEQSARKLRQQEALIQDKVAKIDADLRASKQVVADLRDENANLHLEVQSRPSIRDYKATQRRVMLLERQLHDQQVAVTHANTLDDLRQYMGTAELIYRDKQNAKLHLNRLSTLPKEACLEVMQDICRQLDLTDVTLIGPSVAKLISVVHAVPRMEKFIRDVCACVQPSPAIPLEKVVPTLTKWKQNLDQLESLQAYAAQINAALMKRTYENVEDTHTNDPLSPKEVFLFVNEMNNALASIKEALNLRKSSIVPCCLQTQRNLSAATTASVTSTLQDLRTALQQTPSTRPTNTSESYVVTSKSDIVGVAAVRQQHLTLTKLKQVLGAQSTDELVPRATRY
;
A
#
# COMPACT_ATOMS: atom_id res chain seq x y z
N THR A 1 28.44 -9.48 -62.45
CA THR A 1 27.59 -10.27 -61.54
C THR A 1 28.00 -10.20 -60.06
N GLN A 2 29.23 -10.54 -59.63
CA GLN A 2 29.63 -10.41 -58.20
C GLN A 2 30.06 -8.99 -57.80
N LEU A 3 30.79 -8.29 -58.67
CA LEU A 3 31.24 -6.90 -58.44
C LEU A 3 30.08 -5.90 -58.34
N GLU A 4 29.05 -6.04 -59.18
CA GLU A 4 27.85 -5.21 -59.13
C GLU A 4 27.03 -5.44 -57.85
N ARG A 5 26.96 -6.69 -57.37
CA ARG A 5 26.32 -7.01 -56.08
C ARG A 5 27.08 -6.42 -54.90
N ALA A 6 28.42 -6.42 -54.96
CA ALA A 6 29.25 -5.78 -53.95
C ALA A 6 29.09 -4.24 -53.95
N SER A 7 29.04 -3.62 -55.13
CA SER A 7 28.79 -2.18 -55.28
C SER A 7 27.40 -1.78 -54.77
N ALA A 8 26.35 -2.51 -55.17
CA ALA A 8 25.00 -2.24 -54.71
C ALA A 8 24.85 -2.40 -53.18
N LYS A 9 25.55 -3.37 -52.60
CA LYS A 9 25.61 -3.54 -51.14
C LYS A 9 26.34 -2.37 -50.46
N ALA A 10 27.48 -1.94 -50.99
CA ALA A 10 28.21 -0.79 -50.47
C ALA A 10 27.39 0.51 -50.52
N ASP A 11 26.64 0.74 -51.61
CA ASP A 11 25.76 1.91 -51.73
C ASP A 11 24.57 1.85 -50.78
N SER A 12 24.00 0.66 -50.56
CA SER A 12 22.95 0.42 -49.57
C SER A 12 23.45 0.71 -48.15
N ASP A 13 24.62 0.18 -47.81
CA ASP A 13 25.25 0.39 -46.50
C ASP A 13 25.60 1.87 -46.30
N GLN A 14 26.09 2.56 -47.34
CA GLN A 14 26.36 4.01 -47.28
C GLN A 14 25.09 4.84 -47.03
N LYS A 15 23.96 4.47 -47.63
CA LYS A 15 22.66 5.11 -47.36
C LYS A 15 22.18 4.82 -45.93
N ALA A 16 22.34 3.58 -45.46
CA ALA A 16 22.00 3.20 -44.09
C ALA A 16 22.84 3.98 -43.06
N TYR A 17 24.15 4.12 -43.28
CA TYR A 17 25.03 4.91 -42.42
C TYR A 17 24.70 6.41 -42.42
N LYS A 18 24.33 6.97 -43.58
CA LYS A 18 23.87 8.38 -43.65
C LYS A 18 22.58 8.59 -42.83
N LEU A 19 21.62 7.67 -42.92
CA LEU A 19 20.39 7.74 -42.15
C LEU A 19 20.63 7.55 -40.65
N GLN A 20 21.55 6.65 -40.28
CA GLN A 20 21.93 6.44 -38.90
C GLN A 20 22.66 7.67 -38.33
N LYS A 21 23.53 8.30 -39.13
CA LYS A 21 24.22 9.55 -38.76
C LYS A 21 23.23 10.68 -38.48
N THR A 22 22.27 10.94 -39.37
CA THR A 22 21.28 12.00 -39.16
C THR A 22 20.39 11.73 -37.95
N LYS A 23 20.01 10.47 -37.72
CA LYS A 23 19.26 10.06 -36.53
C LYS A 23 20.05 10.31 -35.24
N LEU A 24 21.34 9.97 -35.22
CA LEU A 24 22.21 10.22 -34.06
C LEU A 24 22.43 11.71 -33.83
N GLU A 25 22.62 12.52 -34.89
CA GLU A 25 22.73 13.98 -34.80
C GLU A 25 21.45 14.62 -34.23
N GLN A 26 20.27 14.15 -34.65
CA GLN A 26 19.01 14.63 -34.10
C GLN A 26 18.86 14.25 -32.62
N GLN A 27 19.20 13.01 -32.25
CA GLN A 27 19.19 12.57 -30.85
C GLN A 27 20.17 13.39 -29.99
N LEU A 28 21.35 13.69 -30.52
CA LEU A 28 22.34 14.53 -29.85
C LEU A 28 21.77 15.92 -29.59
N LYS A 29 21.23 16.61 -30.61
CA LYS A 29 20.59 17.92 -30.44
C LYS A 29 19.46 17.92 -29.41
N MET A 30 18.59 16.92 -29.45
CA MET A 30 17.51 16.79 -28.46
C MET A 30 18.06 16.59 -27.04
N SER A 31 19.13 15.80 -26.91
CA SER A 31 19.79 15.58 -25.61
C SER A 31 20.46 16.85 -25.09
N GLU A 32 21.10 17.64 -25.96
CA GLU A 32 21.72 18.93 -25.61
C GLU A 32 20.67 19.94 -25.12
N HIS A 33 19.54 20.07 -25.82
CA HIS A 33 18.45 20.94 -25.36
C HIS A 33 17.91 20.50 -24.00
N ARG A 34 17.78 19.19 -23.78
CA ARG A 34 17.34 18.65 -22.49
C ARG A 34 18.35 18.93 -21.38
N VAL A 35 19.65 18.84 -21.66
CA VAL A 35 20.71 19.17 -20.70
C VAL A 35 20.67 20.65 -20.37
N LYS A 36 20.64 21.54 -21.37
CA LYS A 36 20.54 23.00 -21.16
C LYS A 36 19.31 23.41 -20.35
N ALA A 37 18.17 22.78 -20.60
CA ALA A 37 16.95 23.03 -19.82
C ALA A 37 17.10 22.59 -18.35
N LYS A 38 17.81 21.49 -18.09
CA LYS A 38 18.11 21.02 -16.74
C LYS A 38 19.15 21.91 -16.05
N GLU A 39 20.18 22.35 -16.76
CA GLU A 39 21.18 23.31 -16.24
C GLU A 39 20.50 24.61 -15.80
N ALA A 40 19.64 25.18 -16.64
CA ALA A 40 18.88 26.39 -16.28
C ALA A 40 17.94 26.17 -15.07
N LEU A 41 17.41 24.96 -14.88
CA LEU A 41 16.62 24.63 -13.70
C LEU A 41 17.51 24.52 -12.45
N VAL A 42 18.68 23.89 -12.57
CA VAL A 42 19.66 23.79 -11.49
C VAL A 42 20.10 25.19 -11.05
N ASP A 43 20.39 26.10 -11.99
CA ASP A 43 20.76 27.47 -11.66
C ASP A 43 19.65 28.20 -10.90
N ARG A 44 18.39 28.05 -11.33
CA ARG A 44 17.22 28.62 -10.62
C ARG A 44 17.08 28.04 -9.22
N LEU A 45 17.34 26.74 -9.04
CA LEU A 45 17.27 26.09 -7.74
C LEU A 45 18.42 26.54 -6.83
N GLN A 46 19.64 26.70 -7.37
CA GLN A 46 20.77 27.24 -6.64
C GLN A 46 20.50 28.66 -6.13
N VAL A 47 19.95 29.54 -6.99
CA VAL A 47 19.56 30.89 -6.57
C VAL A 47 18.50 30.86 -5.48
N LYS A 48 17.49 29.99 -5.58
CA LYS A 48 16.46 29.85 -4.53
C LYS A 48 17.04 29.33 -3.22
N LEU A 49 17.93 28.35 -3.26
CA LEU A 49 18.60 27.83 -2.07
C LEU A 49 19.48 28.90 -1.41
N GLN A 50 20.19 29.70 -2.21
CA GLN A 50 20.98 30.82 -1.71
C GLN A 50 20.07 31.85 -1.02
N GLN A 51 18.96 32.23 -1.65
CA GLN A 51 17.99 33.15 -1.06
C GLN A 51 17.40 32.64 0.26
N VAL A 52 17.11 31.34 0.37
CA VAL A 52 16.62 30.73 1.63
C VAL A 52 17.71 30.76 2.69
N THR A 53 18.95 30.46 2.33
CA THR A 53 20.10 30.49 3.24
C THR A 53 20.37 31.90 3.76
N ASP A 54 20.33 32.91 2.87
CA ASP A 54 20.52 34.31 3.24
C ASP A 54 19.38 34.81 4.15
N LYS A 55 18.13 34.40 3.87
CA LYS A 55 16.98 34.70 4.72
C LYS A 55 17.10 34.08 6.11
N ASP A 56 17.50 32.82 6.21
CA ASP A 56 17.72 32.13 7.49
C ASP A 56 18.87 32.77 8.28
N ALA A 57 19.97 33.12 7.61
CA ALA A 57 21.08 33.84 8.23
C ALA A 57 20.65 35.21 8.78
N ALA A 58 19.85 35.95 8.00
CA ALA A 58 19.27 37.23 8.43
C ALA A 58 18.32 37.07 9.63
N ALA A 59 17.45 36.05 9.61
CA ALA A 59 16.53 35.75 10.72
C ALA A 59 17.29 35.39 12.02
N LYS A 60 18.35 34.57 11.91
CA LYS A 60 19.23 34.25 13.06
C LYS A 60 19.96 35.48 13.58
N SER A 61 20.40 36.37 12.69
CA SER A 61 21.03 37.64 13.07
C SER A 61 20.05 38.53 13.83
N ARG A 62 18.81 38.69 13.34
CA ARG A 62 17.73 39.42 14.03
C ARG A 62 17.41 38.82 15.40
N THR A 63 17.25 37.50 15.48
CA THR A 63 16.99 36.79 16.75
C THR A 63 18.09 37.08 17.78
N ARG A 64 19.36 37.07 17.36
CA ARG A 64 20.49 37.42 18.23
C ARG A 64 20.48 38.89 18.63
N GLN A 65 20.11 39.79 17.72
CA GLN A 65 19.97 41.20 18.03
C GLN A 65 18.92 41.42 19.12
N VAL A 66 17.73 40.85 18.97
CA VAL A 66 16.65 40.96 19.96
C VAL A 66 17.07 40.36 21.30
N PHE A 67 17.77 39.21 21.28
CA PHE A 67 18.33 38.66 22.51
C PHE A 67 19.29 39.64 23.19
N ARG A 68 20.17 40.31 22.43
CA ARG A 68 21.08 41.32 22.95
C ARG A 68 20.33 42.53 23.50
N ASP A 69 19.28 42.98 22.83
CA ASP A 69 18.49 44.12 23.26
C ASP A 69 17.74 43.84 24.58
N ILE A 70 17.28 42.60 24.78
CA ILE A 70 16.57 42.18 26.00
C ILE A 70 17.54 41.88 27.15
N HIS A 71 18.62 41.15 26.88
CA HIS A 71 19.51 40.63 27.92
C HIS A 71 20.81 41.42 28.08
N MET A 72 21.03 42.44 27.25
CA MET A 72 22.22 43.32 27.22
C MET A 72 23.55 42.56 27.18
N ARG A 73 23.55 41.37 26.56
CA ARG A 73 24.71 40.48 26.42
C ARG A 73 24.53 39.50 25.26
N GLU A 74 25.64 38.91 24.81
CA GLU A 74 25.62 37.84 23.79
C GLU A 74 25.08 36.50 24.35
N PRO A 75 24.33 35.72 23.56
CA PRO A 75 23.84 34.42 23.96
C PRO A 75 24.97 33.38 24.02
N ARG A 76 25.06 32.63 25.13
CA ARG A 76 26.05 31.58 25.29
C ARG A 76 25.51 30.25 24.77
N ARG A 77 26.19 29.65 23.78
CA ARG A 77 25.81 28.35 23.18
C ARG A 77 25.77 27.19 24.17
N THR A 78 26.50 27.29 25.28
CA THR A 78 26.56 26.27 26.33
C THR A 78 25.46 26.41 27.40
N SER A 79 24.74 27.54 27.41
CA SER A 79 23.65 27.78 28.36
C SER A 79 22.34 27.28 27.77
N ALA A 80 21.77 26.23 28.37
CA ALA A 80 20.45 25.72 27.95
C ALA A 80 19.34 26.78 28.09
N ALA A 81 19.47 27.71 29.05
CA ALA A 81 18.53 28.82 29.21
C ALA A 81 18.64 29.84 28.07
N ASP A 82 19.86 30.16 27.62
CA ASP A 82 20.09 31.11 26.53
C ASP A 82 19.61 30.51 25.19
N VAL A 83 19.79 29.20 24.98
CA VAL A 83 19.27 28.48 23.80
C VAL A 83 17.74 28.51 23.77
N LYS A 84 17.07 28.20 24.89
CA LYS A 84 15.60 28.27 25.00
C LYS A 84 15.08 29.69 24.76
N ALA A 85 15.76 30.70 25.29
CA ALA A 85 15.40 32.10 25.06
C ALA A 85 15.55 32.50 23.58
N LEU A 86 16.60 32.05 22.90
CA LEU A 86 16.75 32.26 21.45
C LEU A 86 15.65 31.57 20.63
N GLU A 87 15.23 30.36 21.02
CA GLU A 87 14.14 29.65 20.36
C GLU A 87 12.80 30.39 20.52
N LEU A 88 12.49 30.86 21.74
CA LEU A 88 11.29 31.65 21.99
C LEU A 88 11.30 32.98 21.22
N ILE A 89 12.43 33.68 21.22
CA ILE A 89 12.59 34.91 20.43
C ILE A 89 12.39 34.61 18.95
N ALA A 90 13.01 33.53 18.42
CA ALA A 90 12.84 33.15 17.02
C ALA A 90 11.38 32.85 16.65
N MET A 91 10.62 32.20 17.55
CA MET A 91 9.19 31.97 17.36
C MET A 91 8.40 33.29 17.27
N TYR A 92 8.60 34.20 18.22
CA TYR A 92 7.88 35.48 18.22
C TYR A 92 8.29 36.38 17.05
N GLU A 93 9.56 36.37 16.66
CA GLU A 93 10.04 37.08 15.47
C GLU A 93 9.43 36.52 14.19
N HIS A 94 9.24 35.20 14.10
CA HIS A 94 8.55 34.57 12.97
C HIS A 94 7.08 35.01 12.90
N ASP A 95 6.37 34.99 14.03
CA ASP A 95 4.99 35.45 14.10
C ASP A 95 4.87 36.95 13.78
N ARG A 96 5.82 37.77 14.23
CA ARG A 96 5.88 39.19 13.87
C ARG A 96 6.09 39.39 12.37
N ASP A 97 7.06 38.70 11.77
CA ASP A 97 7.32 38.76 10.32
C ASP A 97 6.07 38.33 9.52
N LYS A 98 5.33 37.32 10.00
CA LYS A 98 4.07 36.87 9.39
C LYS A 98 2.97 37.92 9.49
N MET A 99 2.72 38.48 10.67
CA MET A 99 1.73 39.53 10.87
C MET A 99 2.06 40.79 10.07
N GLU A 100 3.33 41.20 9.99
CA GLU A 100 3.78 42.29 9.13
C GLU A 100 3.57 41.99 7.63
N GLY A 101 3.68 40.73 7.22
CA GLY A 101 3.31 40.28 5.88
C GLY A 101 1.82 40.44 5.59
N GLU A 102 0.97 40.03 6.53
CA GLU A 102 -0.49 40.17 6.43
C GLU A 102 -0.92 41.63 6.40
N ILE A 103 -0.36 42.48 7.27
CA ILE A 103 -0.61 43.93 7.27
C ILE A 103 -0.26 44.53 5.90
N ARG A 104 0.92 44.19 5.34
CA ARG A 104 1.31 44.68 4.01
C ARG A 104 0.36 44.20 2.91
N SER A 105 -0.08 42.94 2.97
CA SER A 105 -1.06 42.42 2.00
C SER A 105 -2.38 43.15 2.10
N LEU A 106 -2.90 43.36 3.31
CA LEU A 106 -4.14 44.09 3.54
C LEU A 106 -4.02 45.56 3.10
N GLN A 107 -2.90 46.23 3.38
CA GLN A 107 -2.64 47.58 2.90
C GLN A 107 -2.64 47.66 1.38
N SER A 108 -2.03 46.67 0.70
CA SER A 108 -2.04 46.59 -0.77
C SER A 108 -3.46 46.39 -1.30
N GLN A 109 -4.27 45.52 -0.68
CA GLN A 109 -5.66 45.29 -1.07
C GLN A 109 -6.52 46.54 -0.87
N VAL A 110 -6.36 47.25 0.25
CA VAL A 110 -7.05 48.53 0.50
C VAL A 110 -6.63 49.57 -0.54
N GLN A 111 -5.36 49.63 -0.92
CA GLN A 111 -4.89 50.54 -1.96
C GLN A 111 -5.50 50.22 -3.32
N GLU A 112 -5.55 48.93 -3.70
CA GLU A 112 -6.17 48.46 -4.93
C GLU A 112 -7.66 48.80 -4.97
N LEU A 113 -8.39 48.51 -3.89
CA LEU A 113 -9.81 48.88 -3.76
C LEU A 113 -10.04 50.39 -3.83
N CYS A 114 -9.17 51.20 -3.21
CA CYS A 114 -9.24 52.66 -3.31
C CYS A 114 -9.02 53.15 -4.75
N CYS A 115 -8.14 52.52 -5.53
CA CYS A 115 -7.96 52.80 -6.95
C CYS A 115 -9.23 52.43 -7.74
N ASP A 116 -9.78 51.24 -7.52
CA ASP A 116 -11.00 50.77 -8.19
C ASP A 116 -12.21 51.68 -7.91
N VAL A 117 -12.37 52.12 -6.65
CA VAL A 117 -13.44 53.05 -6.27
C VAL A 117 -13.26 54.39 -6.98
N ARG A 118 -12.04 54.92 -7.01
CA ARG A 118 -11.72 56.18 -7.71
C ARG A 118 -11.98 56.08 -9.20
N ASP A 119 -11.63 54.96 -9.83
CA ASP A 119 -11.87 54.74 -11.26
C ASP A 119 -13.38 54.65 -11.56
N LYS A 120 -14.16 54.00 -10.69
CA LYS A 120 -15.63 53.96 -10.79
C LYS A 120 -16.26 55.34 -10.59
N GLU A 121 -15.82 56.11 -9.61
CA GLU A 121 -16.28 57.48 -9.36
C GLU A 121 -15.99 58.40 -10.57
N ASN A 122 -14.80 58.28 -11.16
CA ASN A 122 -14.43 59.01 -12.38
C ASN A 122 -15.32 58.65 -13.58
N VAL A 123 -15.72 57.39 -13.72
CA VAL A 123 -16.67 56.95 -14.75
C VAL A 123 -18.07 57.55 -14.51
N LEU A 124 -18.55 57.55 -13.25
CA LEU A 124 -19.86 58.12 -12.90
C LEU A 124 -19.92 59.65 -13.11
N LEU A 125 -18.84 60.36 -12.83
CA LEU A 125 -18.70 61.80 -13.10
C LEU A 125 -18.79 62.10 -14.60
N ARG A 126 -18.15 61.28 -15.44
CA ARG A 126 -18.24 61.38 -16.91
C ARG A 126 -19.63 61.06 -17.46
N GLN A 127 -20.38 60.20 -16.79
CA GLN A 127 -21.77 59.88 -17.17
C GLN A 127 -22.75 60.98 -16.75
N SER A 128 -22.47 61.69 -15.66
CA SER A 128 -23.31 62.78 -15.15
C SER A 128 -23.18 64.09 -15.95
N SER A 129 -22.10 64.29 -16.71
CA SER A 129 -21.90 65.49 -17.54
C SER A 129 -22.69 65.47 -18.86
N ASN A 130 -23.24 64.33 -19.28
CA ASN A 130 -24.12 64.25 -20.45
C ASN A 130 -25.57 64.46 -20.01
N GLY A 131 -25.95 65.75 -19.99
CA GLY A 131 -27.32 66.23 -19.80
C GLY A 131 -28.32 65.53 -20.74
N LEU A 132 -29.55 65.43 -20.26
CA LEU A 132 -30.34 64.25 -20.53
C LEU A 132 -31.66 64.61 -21.24
N PRO A 133 -31.88 64.21 -22.52
CA PRO A 133 -33.08 64.61 -23.27
C PRO A 133 -34.29 63.69 -23.02
N LYS A 134 -35.49 64.27 -23.15
CA LYS A 134 -36.81 63.71 -22.82
C LYS A 134 -37.37 62.61 -23.75
N HIS A 135 -36.58 62.03 -24.67
CA HIS A 135 -36.95 60.77 -25.37
C HIS A 135 -36.55 59.52 -24.57
N ARG A 136 -36.54 59.64 -23.23
CA ARG A 136 -35.74 58.79 -22.37
C ARG A 136 -36.36 57.43 -22.11
N GLU A 137 -37.67 57.23 -22.16
CA GLU A 137 -38.25 55.95 -21.71
C GLU A 137 -37.89 54.81 -22.66
N ASP A 138 -38.07 55.00 -23.98
CA ASP A 138 -37.66 54.00 -24.97
C ASP A 138 -36.13 53.87 -25.07
N ALA A 139 -35.38 54.98 -25.08
CA ALA A 139 -33.92 54.95 -25.17
C ALA A 139 -33.23 54.47 -23.87
N PHE A 140 -33.88 54.59 -22.71
CA PHE A 140 -33.40 54.08 -21.43
C PHE A 140 -33.70 52.60 -21.29
N VAL A 141 -34.87 52.15 -21.75
CA VAL A 141 -35.21 50.72 -21.86
C VAL A 141 -34.26 50.04 -22.83
N GLU A 142 -34.01 50.62 -24.01
CA GLU A 142 -33.06 50.08 -24.99
C GLU A 142 -31.62 50.04 -24.44
N ARG A 143 -31.19 51.06 -23.69
CA ARG A 143 -29.89 51.06 -22.99
C ARG A 143 -29.82 50.03 -21.86
N LEU A 144 -30.91 49.81 -21.14
CA LEU A 144 -30.99 48.78 -20.10
C LEU A 144 -30.94 47.38 -20.72
N GLU A 145 -31.62 47.16 -21.84
CA GLU A 145 -31.57 45.91 -22.59
C GLU A 145 -30.19 45.68 -23.19
N ALA A 146 -29.54 46.71 -23.75
CA ALA A 146 -28.17 46.65 -24.24
C ALA A 146 -27.18 46.36 -23.10
N ALA A 147 -27.31 47.03 -21.95
CA ALA A 147 -26.48 46.78 -20.77
C ALA A 147 -26.70 45.38 -20.20
N ARG A 148 -27.95 44.87 -20.21
CA ARG A 148 -28.27 43.50 -19.79
C ARG A 148 -27.66 42.47 -20.75
N LEU A 149 -27.73 42.69 -22.07
CA LEU A 149 -27.10 41.84 -23.07
C LEU A 149 -25.57 41.84 -22.94
N GLU A 150 -24.96 43.01 -22.72
CA GLU A 150 -23.52 43.14 -22.49
C GLU A 150 -23.09 42.48 -21.17
N GLN A 151 -23.87 42.62 -20.11
CA GLN A 151 -23.67 41.93 -18.84
C GLN A 151 -23.82 40.41 -19.01
N GLU A 152 -24.78 39.95 -19.80
CA GLU A 152 -24.96 38.53 -20.07
C GLU A 152 -23.80 37.96 -20.91
N GLN A 153 -23.33 38.71 -21.90
CA GLN A 153 -22.16 38.33 -22.71
C GLN A 153 -20.87 38.29 -21.88
N SER A 154 -20.65 39.28 -21.01
CA SER A 154 -19.50 39.29 -20.09
C SER A 154 -19.57 38.16 -19.07
N ALA A 155 -20.75 37.87 -18.51
CA ALA A 155 -20.97 36.71 -17.63
C ALA A 155 -20.72 35.38 -18.35
N ARG A 156 -21.13 35.25 -19.62
CA ARG A 156 -20.83 34.07 -20.45
C ARG A 156 -19.33 33.90 -20.68
N LYS A 157 -18.60 34.98 -21.02
CA LYS A 157 -17.14 34.95 -21.18
C LYS A 157 -16.43 34.56 -19.89
N LEU A 158 -16.87 35.09 -18.75
CA LEU A 158 -16.33 34.73 -17.43
C LEU A 158 -16.57 33.26 -17.12
N ARG A 159 -17.78 32.73 -17.35
CA ARG A 159 -18.08 31.29 -17.15
C ARG A 159 -17.24 30.40 -18.06
N GLN A 160 -16.99 30.81 -19.30
CA GLN A 160 -16.09 30.07 -20.20
C GLN A 160 -14.64 30.07 -19.69
N GLN A 161 -14.14 31.20 -19.19
CA GLN A 161 -12.82 31.27 -18.59
C GLN A 161 -12.73 30.44 -17.32
N GLU A 162 -13.76 30.47 -16.47
CA GLU A 162 -13.85 29.67 -15.25
C GLU A 162 -13.83 28.17 -15.56
N ALA A 163 -14.60 27.71 -16.56
CA ALA A 163 -14.59 26.32 -17.01
C ALA A 163 -13.20 25.89 -17.51
N LEU A 164 -12.52 26.72 -18.30
CA LEU A 164 -11.15 26.44 -18.74
C LEU A 164 -10.13 26.36 -17.60
N ILE A 165 -10.33 27.17 -16.55
CA ILE A 165 -9.48 27.12 -15.36
C ILE A 165 -9.79 25.85 -14.56
N GLN A 166 -11.05 25.50 -14.38
CA GLN A 166 -11.47 24.26 -13.70
C GLN A 166 -10.90 23.01 -14.39
N ASP A 167 -10.94 22.95 -15.73
CA ASP A 167 -10.34 21.85 -16.50
C ASP A 167 -8.82 21.76 -16.30
N LYS A 168 -8.13 22.90 -16.26
CA LYS A 168 -6.69 22.95 -15.99
C LYS A 168 -6.36 22.48 -14.56
N VAL A 169 -7.14 22.90 -13.58
CA VAL A 169 -6.98 22.47 -12.18
C VAL A 169 -7.21 20.96 -12.07
N ALA A 170 -8.28 20.44 -12.66
CA ALA A 170 -8.58 19.01 -12.67
C ALA A 170 -7.44 18.18 -13.31
N LYS A 171 -6.83 18.69 -14.39
CA LYS A 171 -5.66 18.06 -15.02
C LYS A 171 -4.43 18.09 -14.10
N ILE A 172 -4.14 19.21 -13.46
CA ILE A 172 -3.03 19.33 -12.51
C ILE A 172 -3.24 18.38 -11.33
N ASP A 173 -4.46 18.24 -10.83
CA ASP A 173 -4.79 17.31 -9.73
C ASP A 173 -4.66 15.84 -10.14
N ALA A 174 -4.99 15.51 -11.39
CA ALA A 174 -4.75 14.18 -11.94
C ALA A 174 -3.25 13.89 -12.06
N ASP A 175 -2.48 14.82 -12.61
CA ASP A 175 -1.02 14.69 -12.75
C ASP A 175 -0.33 14.61 -11.37
N LEU A 176 -0.81 15.38 -10.39
CA LEU A 176 -0.31 15.35 -9.01
C LEU A 176 -0.59 14.00 -8.35
N ARG A 177 -1.79 13.44 -8.54
CA ARG A 177 -2.12 12.09 -8.04
C ARG A 177 -1.25 11.02 -8.69
N ALA A 178 -1.07 11.07 -10.01
CA ALA A 178 -0.19 10.14 -10.72
C ALA A 178 1.26 10.25 -10.23
N SER A 179 1.77 11.46 -10.06
CA SER A 179 3.13 11.68 -9.53
C SER A 179 3.28 11.17 -8.09
N LYS A 180 2.28 11.39 -7.22
CA LYS A 180 2.28 10.85 -5.86
C LYS A 180 2.31 9.32 -5.84
N GLN A 181 1.56 8.68 -6.74
CA GLN A 181 1.57 7.23 -6.87
C GLN A 181 2.96 6.71 -7.27
N VAL A 182 3.58 7.31 -8.30
CA VAL A 182 4.95 6.94 -8.71
C VAL A 182 5.96 7.11 -7.58
N VAL A 183 5.82 8.15 -6.76
CA VAL A 183 6.69 8.36 -5.59
C VAL A 183 6.46 7.29 -4.51
N ALA A 184 5.22 6.84 -4.31
CA ALA A 184 4.93 5.73 -3.40
C ALA A 184 5.56 4.42 -3.91
N ASP A 185 5.35 4.09 -5.18
CA ASP A 185 5.91 2.88 -5.80
C ASP A 185 7.44 2.86 -5.72
N LEU A 186 8.11 3.99 -5.98
CA LEU A 186 9.57 4.11 -5.86
C LEU A 186 10.08 4.04 -4.42
N ARG A 187 9.27 4.42 -3.43
CA ARG A 187 9.62 4.27 -2.01
C ARG A 187 9.53 2.80 -1.60
N ASP A 188 8.51 2.10 -2.05
CA ASP A 188 8.35 0.66 -1.79
C ASP A 188 9.48 -0.13 -2.48
N GLU A 189 9.84 0.24 -3.71
CA GLU A 189 11.01 -0.35 -4.40
C GLU A 189 12.32 -0.08 -3.64
N ASN A 190 12.54 1.15 -3.15
CA ASN A 190 13.73 1.44 -2.34
C ASN A 190 13.75 0.65 -1.02
N ALA A 191 12.60 0.49 -0.36
CA ALA A 191 12.49 -0.33 0.84
C ALA A 191 12.85 -1.79 0.55
N ASN A 192 12.32 -2.34 -0.55
CA ASN A 192 12.64 -3.70 -1.00
C ASN A 192 14.12 -3.87 -1.33
N LEU A 193 14.72 -2.94 -2.08
CA LEU A 193 16.15 -2.96 -2.39
C LEU A 193 17.02 -2.89 -1.12
N HIS A 194 16.61 -2.09 -0.12
CA HIS A 194 17.30 -2.07 1.16
C HIS A 194 17.23 -3.40 1.89
N LEU A 195 16.06 -4.06 1.92
CA LEU A 195 15.90 -5.38 2.50
C LEU A 195 16.74 -6.43 1.76
N GLU A 196 16.79 -6.39 0.43
CA GLU A 196 17.66 -7.26 -0.35
C GLU A 196 19.13 -7.06 0.00
N VAL A 197 19.59 -5.82 0.08
CA VAL A 197 20.99 -5.50 0.44
C VAL A 197 21.31 -6.00 1.85
N GLN A 198 20.39 -5.85 2.80
CA GLN A 198 20.56 -6.34 4.16
C GLN A 198 20.53 -7.87 4.25
N SER A 199 19.74 -8.54 3.42
CA SER A 199 19.68 -10.00 3.39
C SER A 199 20.89 -10.67 2.73
N ARG A 200 21.65 -9.91 1.92
CA ARG A 200 22.83 -10.44 1.23
C ARG A 200 23.92 -10.75 2.26
N PRO A 201 24.49 -11.97 2.25
CA PRO A 201 25.62 -12.30 3.11
C PRO A 201 26.78 -11.34 2.86
N SER A 202 27.46 -10.90 3.92
CA SER A 202 28.67 -10.10 3.75
C SER A 202 29.74 -10.92 3.01
N ILE A 203 30.71 -10.26 2.36
CA ILE A 203 31.84 -10.96 1.71
C ILE A 203 32.58 -11.87 2.70
N ARG A 204 32.64 -11.47 3.97
CA ARG A 204 33.25 -12.27 5.04
C ARG A 204 32.44 -13.54 5.29
N ASP A 205 31.12 -13.42 5.39
CA ASP A 205 30.22 -14.56 5.62
C ASP A 205 30.19 -15.48 4.41
N TYR A 206 30.13 -14.93 3.20
CA TYR A 206 30.23 -15.70 1.96
C TYR A 206 31.53 -16.52 1.91
N LYS A 207 32.68 -15.90 2.19
CA LYS A 207 33.97 -16.60 2.25
C LYS A 207 34.02 -17.63 3.38
N ALA A 208 33.38 -17.37 4.51
CA ALA A 208 33.28 -18.34 5.60
C ALA A 208 32.44 -19.56 5.19
N THR A 209 31.29 -19.34 4.58
CA THR A 209 30.41 -20.39 4.05
C THR A 209 31.08 -21.16 2.93
N GLN A 210 31.78 -20.49 2.01
CA GLN A 210 32.55 -21.13 0.93
C GLN A 210 33.64 -22.06 1.48
N ARG A 211 34.40 -21.61 2.49
CA ARG A 211 35.38 -22.47 3.17
C ARG A 211 34.74 -23.67 3.85
N ARG A 212 33.57 -23.48 4.47
CA ARG A 212 32.82 -24.57 5.10
C ARG A 212 32.33 -25.59 4.07
N VAL A 213 31.86 -25.13 2.90
CA VAL A 213 31.48 -26.01 1.80
C VAL A 213 32.67 -26.82 1.31
N MET A 214 33.82 -26.19 1.05
CA MET A 214 35.04 -26.92 0.65
C MET A 214 35.48 -27.96 1.69
N LEU A 215 35.38 -27.63 2.98
CA LEU A 215 35.70 -28.57 4.05
C LEU A 215 34.74 -29.76 4.08
N LEU A 216 33.43 -29.52 3.93
CA LEU A 216 32.42 -30.57 3.89
C LEU A 216 32.54 -31.44 2.64
N GLU A 217 32.83 -30.83 1.48
CA GLU A 217 33.08 -31.56 0.23
C GLU A 217 34.32 -32.45 0.35
N ARG A 218 35.39 -31.94 0.95
CA ARG A 218 36.58 -32.76 1.26
C ARG A 218 36.24 -33.89 2.21
N GLN A 219 35.51 -33.63 3.29
CA GLN A 219 35.08 -34.67 4.23
C GLN A 219 34.21 -35.73 3.55
N LEU A 220 33.29 -35.33 2.68
CA LEU A 220 32.47 -36.25 1.88
C LEU A 220 33.33 -37.09 0.95
N HIS A 221 34.30 -36.48 0.26
CA HIS A 221 35.22 -37.20 -0.61
C HIS A 221 36.06 -38.21 0.17
N ASP A 222 36.65 -37.81 1.30
CA ASP A 222 37.44 -38.68 2.17
C ASP A 222 36.59 -39.85 2.69
N GLN A 223 35.33 -39.60 3.08
CA GLN A 223 34.39 -40.65 3.48
C GLN A 223 34.01 -41.59 2.32
N GLN A 224 33.81 -41.05 1.12
CA GLN A 224 33.47 -41.83 -0.06
C GLN A 224 34.63 -42.75 -0.45
N VAL A 225 35.86 -42.25 -0.42
CA VAL A 225 37.10 -43.02 -0.62
C VAL A 225 37.21 -44.13 0.43
N ALA A 226 36.99 -43.81 1.71
CA ALA A 226 37.01 -44.80 2.79
C ALA A 226 35.97 -45.92 2.59
N VAL A 227 34.76 -45.60 2.14
CA VAL A 227 33.71 -46.59 1.84
C VAL A 227 34.07 -47.44 0.61
N THR A 228 34.72 -46.87 -0.40
CA THR A 228 35.10 -47.62 -1.61
C THR A 228 36.31 -48.54 -1.44
N HIS A 229 37.27 -48.18 -0.59
CA HIS A 229 38.50 -48.95 -0.39
C HIS A 229 38.45 -49.94 0.76
N ALA A 230 37.53 -49.75 1.72
CA ALA A 230 37.45 -50.64 2.86
C ALA A 230 36.66 -51.91 2.53
N ASN A 231 37.36 -53.04 2.50
CA ASN A 231 36.76 -54.37 2.37
C ASN A 231 36.55 -55.03 3.74
N THR A 232 37.18 -54.49 4.80
CA THR A 232 37.01 -54.95 6.18
C THR A 232 36.72 -53.80 7.15
N LEU A 233 36.11 -54.11 8.30
CA LEU A 233 35.80 -53.13 9.35
C LEU A 233 37.07 -52.47 9.94
N ASP A 234 38.23 -53.13 9.88
CA ASP A 234 39.50 -52.56 10.32
C ASP A 234 40.08 -51.57 9.32
N ASP A 235 39.82 -51.72 8.02
CA ASP A 235 40.19 -50.72 7.00
C ASP A 235 39.41 -49.41 7.20
N LEU A 236 38.13 -49.50 7.57
CA LEU A 236 37.30 -48.33 7.92
C LEU A 236 37.81 -47.59 9.16
N ARG A 237 38.45 -48.30 10.11
CA ARG A 237 39.00 -47.68 11.33
C ARG A 237 40.22 -46.80 11.04
N GLN A 238 40.97 -47.09 9.98
CA GLN A 238 42.14 -46.28 9.59
C GLN A 238 41.76 -44.86 9.13
N TYR A 239 40.53 -44.68 8.64
CA TYR A 239 40.00 -43.39 8.21
C TYR A 239 39.26 -42.63 9.34
N MET A 240 39.16 -43.20 10.54
CA MET A 240 38.60 -42.53 11.72
C MET A 240 39.68 -41.73 12.46
N GLY A 241 39.36 -40.50 12.89
CA GLY A 241 40.28 -39.69 13.68
C GLY A 241 40.62 -40.34 15.02
N THR A 242 41.85 -40.15 15.51
CA THR A 242 42.35 -40.73 16.77
C THR A 242 41.45 -40.39 17.97
N ALA A 243 40.87 -39.18 18.00
CA ALA A 243 39.94 -38.77 19.04
C ALA A 243 38.63 -39.58 19.03
N GLU A 244 38.12 -39.91 17.84
CA GLU A 244 36.89 -40.69 17.69
C GLU A 244 37.12 -42.16 18.06
N LEU A 245 38.29 -42.71 17.70
CA LEU A 245 38.72 -44.04 18.13
C LEU A 245 38.82 -44.13 19.66
N ILE A 246 39.48 -43.17 20.30
CA ILE A 246 39.59 -43.10 21.77
C ILE A 246 38.20 -42.97 22.42
N TYR A 247 37.31 -42.17 21.84
CA TYR A 247 35.94 -42.04 22.34
C TYR A 247 35.18 -43.36 22.26
N ARG A 248 35.27 -44.06 21.14
CA ARG A 248 34.66 -45.37 20.94
C ARG A 248 35.20 -46.41 21.92
N ASP A 249 36.52 -46.44 22.13
CA ASP A 249 37.16 -47.36 23.09
C ASP A 249 36.69 -47.09 24.52
N LYS A 250 36.59 -45.82 24.92
CA LYS A 250 36.03 -45.44 26.23
C LYS A 250 34.57 -45.90 26.39
N GLN A 251 33.74 -45.77 25.36
CA GLN A 251 32.35 -46.24 25.39
C GLN A 251 32.26 -47.77 25.43
N ASN A 252 33.07 -48.47 24.63
CA ASN A 252 33.13 -49.93 24.64
C ASN A 252 33.55 -50.46 26.01
N ALA A 253 34.52 -49.80 26.66
CA ALA A 253 34.94 -50.14 28.02
C ALA A 253 33.83 -49.86 29.04
N LYS A 254 33.18 -48.68 28.98
CA LYS A 254 32.08 -48.29 29.89
C LYS A 254 30.89 -49.25 29.81
N LEU A 255 30.56 -49.71 28.61
CA LEU A 255 29.44 -50.61 28.35
C LEU A 255 29.86 -52.09 28.40
N HIS A 256 31.12 -52.38 28.71
CA HIS A 256 31.70 -53.73 28.74
C HIS A 256 31.43 -54.56 27.46
N LEU A 257 31.44 -53.90 26.30
CA LEU A 257 31.19 -54.52 24.99
C LEU A 257 32.27 -55.52 24.58
N ASN A 258 33.39 -55.58 25.30
CA ASN A 258 34.43 -56.61 25.17
C ASN A 258 33.91 -58.03 25.43
N ARG A 259 32.73 -58.18 26.06
CA ARG A 259 32.07 -59.49 26.19
C ARG A 259 31.48 -59.98 24.86
N LEU A 260 31.17 -59.07 23.93
CA LEU A 260 30.66 -59.42 22.60
C LEU A 260 31.72 -60.12 21.73
N SER A 261 33.01 -59.88 21.97
CA SER A 261 34.08 -60.59 21.25
C SER A 261 34.29 -62.04 21.73
N THR A 262 33.66 -62.43 22.83
CA THR A 262 33.72 -63.82 23.35
C THR A 262 32.53 -64.67 22.90
N LEU A 263 31.54 -64.08 22.24
CA LEU A 263 30.37 -64.78 21.71
C LEU A 263 30.68 -65.47 20.37
N PRO A 264 30.13 -66.67 20.12
CA PRO A 264 30.19 -67.32 18.82
C PRO A 264 29.61 -66.41 17.72
N LYS A 265 30.23 -66.43 16.53
CA LYS A 265 29.84 -65.55 15.41
C LYS A 265 28.41 -65.80 14.97
N GLU A 266 27.95 -67.03 15.06
CA GLU A 266 26.61 -67.49 14.72
C GLU A 266 25.56 -66.86 15.65
N ALA A 267 25.85 -66.76 16.96
CA ALA A 267 24.97 -66.11 17.92
C ALA A 267 24.87 -64.59 17.67
N CYS A 268 25.98 -63.95 17.30
CA CYS A 268 25.97 -62.54 16.91
C CYS A 268 25.16 -62.30 15.63
N LEU A 269 25.28 -63.18 14.63
CA LEU A 269 24.50 -63.09 13.39
C LEU A 269 23.00 -63.22 13.64
N GLU A 270 22.55 -64.16 14.47
CA GLU A 270 21.14 -64.29 14.83
C GLU A 270 20.60 -63.03 15.53
N VAL A 271 21.35 -62.48 16.49
CA VAL A 271 20.96 -61.22 17.16
C VAL A 271 20.85 -60.06 16.16
N MET A 272 21.77 -59.97 15.20
CA MET A 272 21.72 -58.92 14.17
C MET A 272 20.55 -59.12 13.20
N GLN A 273 20.25 -60.36 12.82
CA GLN A 273 19.08 -60.67 12.00
C GLN A 273 17.78 -60.35 12.73
N ASP A 274 17.67 -60.65 14.03
CA ASP A 274 16.52 -60.28 14.85
C ASP A 274 16.31 -58.76 14.91
N ILE A 275 17.39 -58.00 15.09
CA ILE A 275 17.31 -56.53 15.07
C ILE A 275 16.86 -56.03 13.69
N CYS A 276 17.37 -56.60 12.59
CA CYS A 276 16.92 -56.27 11.24
C CYS A 276 15.43 -56.59 11.03
N ARG A 277 14.92 -57.72 11.54
CA ARG A 277 13.49 -58.07 11.49
C ARG A 277 12.63 -57.08 12.28
N GLN A 278 13.10 -56.64 13.46
CA GLN A 278 12.37 -55.68 14.30
C GLN A 278 12.34 -54.26 13.73
N LEU A 279 13.42 -53.83 13.08
CA LEU A 279 13.54 -52.51 12.47
C LEU A 279 13.10 -52.47 11.00
N ASP A 280 12.73 -53.61 10.42
CA ASP A 280 12.40 -53.80 9.02
C ASP A 280 13.51 -53.29 8.07
N LEU A 281 14.75 -53.73 8.34
CA LEU A 281 15.95 -53.32 7.61
C LEU A 281 16.53 -54.50 6.83
N THR A 282 16.86 -54.27 5.56
CA THR A 282 17.56 -55.23 4.70
C THR A 282 19.07 -55.17 4.84
N ASP A 283 19.62 -54.00 5.21
CA ASP A 283 21.05 -53.78 5.40
C ASP A 283 21.36 -53.50 6.88
N VAL A 284 22.26 -54.31 7.44
CA VAL A 284 22.79 -54.22 8.80
C VAL A 284 23.44 -52.87 9.08
N THR A 285 24.05 -52.23 8.09
CA THR A 285 24.70 -50.92 8.27
C THR A 285 23.71 -49.81 8.63
N LEU A 286 22.43 -50.01 8.31
CA LEU A 286 21.35 -49.05 8.58
C LEU A 286 20.79 -49.15 10.00
N ILE A 287 21.16 -50.17 10.79
CA ILE A 287 20.69 -50.32 12.17
C ILE A 287 21.09 -49.08 13.00
N GLY A 288 22.36 -48.67 12.93
CA GLY A 288 22.89 -47.52 13.69
C GLY A 288 22.15 -46.21 13.36
N PRO A 289 22.08 -45.79 12.08
CA PRO A 289 21.33 -44.61 11.65
C PRO A 289 19.84 -44.64 12.04
N SER A 290 19.19 -45.80 11.91
CA SER A 290 17.76 -45.95 12.22
C SER A 290 17.48 -45.81 13.72
N VAL A 291 18.31 -46.43 14.56
CA VAL A 291 18.22 -46.30 16.02
C VAL A 291 18.53 -44.85 16.45
N ALA A 292 19.54 -44.21 15.86
CA ALA A 292 19.84 -42.80 16.14
C ALA A 292 18.68 -41.86 15.79
N LYS A 293 18.00 -42.11 14.66
CA LYS A 293 16.79 -41.37 14.27
C LYS A 293 15.65 -41.58 15.27
N LEU A 294 15.40 -42.81 15.70
CA LEU A 294 14.39 -43.11 16.74
C LEU A 294 14.70 -42.39 18.05
N ILE A 295 15.95 -42.42 18.50
CA ILE A 295 16.40 -41.71 19.70
C ILE A 295 16.12 -40.21 19.55
N SER A 296 16.43 -39.60 18.40
CA SER A 296 16.18 -38.18 18.14
C SER A 296 14.69 -37.82 18.20
N VAL A 297 13.83 -38.64 17.60
CA VAL A 297 12.38 -38.47 17.66
C VAL A 297 11.88 -38.54 19.10
N VAL A 298 12.32 -39.53 19.88
CA VAL A 298 11.95 -39.67 21.29
C VAL A 298 12.38 -38.45 22.12
N HIS A 299 13.57 -37.89 21.87
CA HIS A 299 14.02 -36.65 22.53
C HIS A 299 13.21 -35.41 22.13
N ALA A 300 12.58 -35.41 20.95
CA ALA A 300 11.75 -34.31 20.48
C ALA A 300 10.31 -34.36 21.03
N VAL A 301 9.82 -35.53 21.47
CA VAL A 301 8.45 -35.71 21.99
C VAL A 301 8.11 -34.72 23.11
N PRO A 302 8.93 -34.50 24.16
CA PRO A 302 8.57 -33.56 25.23
C PRO A 302 8.40 -32.11 24.74
N ARG A 303 9.18 -31.70 23.72
CA ARG A 303 9.08 -30.36 23.13
C ARG A 303 7.80 -30.23 22.31
N MET A 304 7.46 -31.27 21.54
CA MET A 304 6.21 -31.34 20.78
C MET A 304 5.00 -31.30 21.71
N GLU A 305 5.01 -32.05 22.80
CA GLU A 305 3.94 -32.01 23.81
C GLU A 305 3.79 -30.63 24.45
N LYS A 306 4.91 -29.98 24.79
CA LYS A 306 4.87 -28.62 25.33
C LYS A 306 4.24 -27.65 24.33
N PHE A 307 4.67 -27.70 23.07
CA PHE A 307 4.11 -26.88 22.02
C PHE A 307 2.60 -27.11 21.84
N ILE A 308 2.14 -28.36 21.83
CA ILE A 308 0.71 -28.69 21.75
C ILE A 308 -0.05 -28.10 22.95
N ARG A 309 0.48 -28.23 24.18
CA ARG A 309 -0.11 -27.62 25.38
C ARG A 309 -0.22 -26.10 25.24
N ASP A 310 0.83 -25.44 24.77
CA ASP A 310 0.87 -23.98 24.59
C ASP A 310 -0.14 -23.53 23.52
N VAL A 311 -0.26 -24.24 22.39
CA VAL A 311 -1.26 -23.96 21.34
C VAL A 311 -2.68 -24.16 21.86
N CYS A 312 -2.96 -25.25 22.58
CA CYS A 312 -4.26 -25.49 23.19
C CYS A 312 -4.64 -24.39 24.20
N ALA A 313 -3.68 -23.89 24.97
CA ALA A 313 -3.89 -22.77 25.90
C ALA A 313 -4.20 -21.46 25.16
N CYS A 314 -3.56 -21.19 24.03
CA CYS A 314 -3.82 -20.00 23.21
C CYS A 314 -5.20 -20.03 22.53
N VAL A 315 -5.67 -21.21 22.11
CA VAL A 315 -6.99 -21.37 21.48
C VAL A 315 -8.13 -21.37 22.52
N GLN A 316 -7.85 -21.71 23.79
CA GLN A 316 -8.82 -21.68 24.88
C GLN A 316 -8.40 -20.69 25.99
N PRO A 317 -8.49 -19.36 25.76
CA PRO A 317 -8.15 -18.35 26.77
C PRO A 317 -9.19 -18.23 27.91
N SER A 318 -10.31 -18.96 27.84
CA SER A 318 -11.35 -18.97 28.88
C SER A 318 -11.82 -20.42 29.09
N PRO A 319 -12.10 -20.86 30.33
CA PRO A 319 -12.72 -22.17 30.55
C PRO A 319 -13.99 -22.24 29.70
N ALA A 320 -14.06 -23.23 28.81
CA ALA A 320 -15.21 -23.44 27.94
C ALA A 320 -16.49 -23.36 28.79
N ILE A 321 -17.30 -22.32 28.57
CA ILE A 321 -18.59 -22.20 29.27
C ILE A 321 -19.41 -23.41 28.81
N PRO A 322 -19.82 -24.31 29.72
CA PRO A 322 -20.56 -25.50 29.33
C PRO A 322 -21.80 -25.07 28.56
N LEU A 323 -22.08 -25.74 27.44
CA LEU A 323 -23.21 -25.45 26.57
C LEU A 323 -24.54 -25.41 27.35
N GLU A 324 -24.62 -26.20 28.43
CA GLU A 324 -25.69 -26.26 29.42
C GLU A 324 -26.05 -24.90 30.05
N LYS A 325 -25.10 -23.97 30.19
CA LYS A 325 -25.36 -22.62 30.71
C LYS A 325 -25.83 -21.64 29.63
N VAL A 326 -25.52 -21.90 28.37
CA VAL A 326 -25.84 -21.03 27.23
C VAL A 326 -27.25 -21.33 26.70
N VAL A 327 -27.65 -22.59 26.70
CA VAL A 327 -28.96 -23.05 26.19
C VAL A 327 -30.15 -22.32 26.84
N PRO A 328 -30.27 -22.17 28.17
CA PRO A 328 -31.40 -21.48 28.78
C PRO A 328 -31.52 -20.01 28.36
N THR A 329 -30.37 -19.34 28.17
CA THR A 329 -30.32 -17.94 27.75
C THR A 329 -30.81 -17.79 26.31
N LEU A 330 -30.38 -18.69 25.41
CA LEU A 330 -30.83 -18.71 24.02
C LEU A 330 -32.32 -19.07 23.90
N THR A 331 -32.82 -19.99 24.72
CA THR A 331 -34.26 -20.32 24.78
C THR A 331 -35.08 -19.10 25.22
N LYS A 332 -34.60 -18.37 26.24
CA LYS A 332 -35.26 -17.13 26.69
C LYS A 332 -35.26 -16.06 25.61
N TRP A 333 -34.17 -15.91 24.86
CA TRP A 333 -34.09 -14.93 23.77
C TRP A 333 -35.02 -15.30 22.61
N LYS A 334 -35.15 -16.58 22.28
CA LYS A 334 -36.12 -17.06 21.30
C LYS A 334 -37.56 -16.72 21.72
N GLN A 335 -37.93 -16.99 22.98
CA GLN A 335 -39.25 -16.64 23.49
C GLN A 335 -39.55 -15.13 23.42
N ASN A 336 -38.55 -14.30 23.72
CA ASN A 336 -38.70 -12.84 23.61
C ASN A 336 -38.89 -12.38 22.16
N LEU A 337 -38.24 -13.04 21.19
CA LEU A 337 -38.41 -12.75 19.76
C LEU A 337 -39.81 -13.14 19.29
N ASP A 338 -40.30 -14.33 19.68
CA ASP A 338 -41.65 -14.79 19.36
C ASP A 338 -42.72 -13.83 19.94
N GLN A 339 -42.51 -13.33 21.16
CA GLN A 339 -43.37 -12.31 21.76
C GLN A 339 -43.35 -10.99 20.98
N LEU A 340 -42.18 -10.55 20.53
CA LEU A 340 -42.04 -9.31 19.77
C LEU A 340 -42.74 -9.40 18.40
N GLU A 341 -42.65 -10.55 17.74
CA GLU A 341 -43.38 -10.83 16.50
C GLU A 341 -44.90 -10.78 16.72
N SER A 342 -45.40 -11.37 17.81
CA SER A 342 -46.84 -11.32 18.14
C SER A 342 -47.35 -9.89 18.40
N LEU A 343 -46.53 -9.05 19.06
CA LEU A 343 -46.87 -7.65 19.31
C LEU A 343 -46.85 -6.82 18.03
N GLN A 344 -45.92 -7.09 17.11
CA GLN A 344 -45.90 -6.46 15.80
C GLN A 344 -47.13 -6.82 14.97
N ALA A 345 -47.54 -8.09 14.99
CA ALA A 345 -48.76 -8.54 14.32
C ALA A 345 -50.02 -7.86 14.90
N TYR A 346 -50.10 -7.74 16.22
CA TYR A 346 -51.21 -7.04 16.88
C TYR A 346 -51.25 -5.55 16.53
N ALA A 347 -50.10 -4.87 16.52
CA ALA A 347 -50.01 -3.47 16.10
C ALA A 347 -50.44 -3.27 14.63
N ALA A 348 -50.08 -4.20 13.74
CA ALA A 348 -50.52 -4.19 12.35
C ALA A 348 -52.04 -4.36 12.22
N GLN A 349 -52.65 -5.23 13.03
CA GLN A 349 -54.11 -5.41 13.07
C GLN A 349 -54.85 -4.15 13.54
N ILE A 350 -54.34 -3.49 14.61
CA ILE A 350 -54.90 -2.22 15.07
C ILE A 350 -54.81 -1.15 13.98
N ASN A 351 -53.64 -1.02 13.33
CA ASN A 351 -53.47 -0.05 12.25
C ASN A 351 -54.40 -0.33 11.06
N ALA A 352 -54.61 -1.60 10.71
CA ALA A 352 -55.56 -1.97 9.65
C ALA A 352 -57.01 -1.60 10.03
N ALA A 353 -57.41 -1.84 11.29
CA ALA A 353 -58.74 -1.47 11.77
C ALA A 353 -58.96 0.05 11.84
N LEU A 354 -57.93 0.80 12.25
CA LEU A 354 -57.96 2.26 12.26
C LEU A 354 -58.03 2.83 10.84
N MET A 355 -57.21 2.32 9.92
CA MET A 355 -57.24 2.70 8.50
C MET A 355 -58.62 2.46 7.89
N LYS A 356 -59.24 1.31 8.18
CA LYS A 356 -60.59 0.99 7.70
C LYS A 356 -61.65 1.99 8.20
N ARG A 357 -61.59 2.39 9.48
CA ARG A 357 -62.49 3.42 10.05
C ARG A 357 -62.28 4.80 9.42
N THR A 358 -61.04 5.18 9.10
CA THR A 358 -60.77 6.46 8.41
C THR A 358 -61.29 6.49 6.99
N TYR A 359 -61.34 5.35 6.28
CA TYR A 359 -61.91 5.29 4.93
C TYR A 359 -63.44 5.26 4.93
N GLU A 360 -64.08 4.53 5.86
CA GLU A 360 -65.55 4.50 5.97
C GLU A 360 -66.14 5.87 6.37
N ASN A 361 -65.41 6.72 7.10
CA ASN A 361 -65.86 8.07 7.47
C ASN A 361 -65.67 9.14 6.37
N VAL A 362 -64.96 8.83 5.26
CA VAL A 362 -64.68 9.80 4.18
C VAL A 362 -65.71 9.73 3.05
N GLU A 363 -66.46 8.62 2.93
CA GLU A 363 -67.47 8.48 1.88
C GLU A 363 -68.80 9.20 2.17
N ASP A 364 -69.04 9.68 3.40
CA ASP A 364 -70.31 10.32 3.79
C ASP A 364 -70.31 11.86 3.79
N THR A 365 -69.25 12.55 3.34
CA THR A 365 -69.26 14.01 3.18
C THR A 365 -69.00 14.44 1.75
N HIS A 366 -70.08 14.51 0.95
CA HIS A 366 -70.10 15.26 -0.30
C HIS A 366 -70.09 16.77 -0.04
N THR A 367 -68.91 17.35 0.12
CA THR A 367 -68.68 18.78 -0.14
C THR A 367 -67.27 18.97 -0.71
N ASN A 368 -67.21 19.33 -1.99
CA ASN A 368 -65.99 19.72 -2.70
C ASN A 368 -65.49 21.08 -2.18
N ASP A 369 -64.72 21.09 -1.10
CA ASP A 369 -63.84 22.22 -0.76
C ASP A 369 -62.47 21.67 -0.31
N PRO A 370 -61.35 22.16 -0.89
CA PRO A 370 -60.03 21.74 -0.44
C PRO A 370 -59.77 22.30 0.96
N LEU A 371 -59.81 21.42 1.96
CA LEU A 371 -59.51 21.73 3.36
C LEU A 371 -58.21 22.53 3.47
N SER A 372 -58.28 23.66 4.19
CA SER A 372 -57.19 24.60 4.37
C SER A 372 -55.98 23.92 5.05
N PRO A 373 -54.73 24.18 4.61
CA PRO A 373 -53.52 23.61 5.22
C PRO A 373 -53.42 23.81 6.74
N LYS A 374 -54.13 24.78 7.31
CA LYS A 374 -54.19 25.02 8.76
C LYS A 374 -54.98 23.96 9.52
N GLU A 375 -56.04 23.40 8.93
CA GLU A 375 -56.87 22.37 9.58
C GLU A 375 -56.16 21.02 9.59
N VAL A 376 -55.48 20.69 8.49
CA VAL A 376 -54.59 19.52 8.41
C VAL A 376 -53.45 19.63 9.42
N PHE A 377 -52.85 20.82 9.55
CA PHE A 377 -51.78 21.05 10.52
C PHE A 377 -52.27 20.94 11.97
N LEU A 378 -53.46 21.48 12.28
CA LEU A 378 -54.07 21.36 13.60
C LEU A 378 -54.40 19.91 13.94
N PHE A 379 -54.99 19.15 13.01
CA PHE A 379 -55.30 17.74 13.20
C PHE A 379 -54.05 16.88 13.42
N VAL A 380 -53.00 17.08 12.61
CA VAL A 380 -51.72 16.38 12.78
C VAL A 380 -51.08 16.73 14.12
N ASN A 381 -51.19 17.98 14.57
CA ASN A 381 -50.64 18.41 15.86
C ASN A 381 -51.43 17.83 17.04
N GLU A 382 -52.75 17.76 16.94
CA GLU A 382 -53.62 17.11 17.92
C GLU A 382 -53.36 15.60 18.01
N MET A 383 -53.20 14.93 16.86
CA MET A 383 -52.81 13.52 16.82
C MET A 383 -51.43 13.28 17.45
N ASN A 384 -50.45 14.15 17.20
CA ASN A 384 -49.13 14.05 17.80
C ASN A 384 -49.18 14.25 19.32
N ASN A 385 -50.04 15.13 19.83
CA ASN A 385 -50.25 15.35 21.26
C ASN A 385 -50.99 14.17 21.93
N ALA A 386 -51.97 13.57 21.25
CA ALA A 386 -52.64 12.36 21.71
C ALA A 386 -51.67 11.16 21.78
N LEU A 387 -50.82 10.99 20.75
CA LEU A 387 -49.75 9.99 20.75
C LEU A 387 -48.73 10.20 21.87
N ALA A 388 -48.37 11.46 22.16
CA ALA A 388 -47.48 11.79 23.27
C ALA A 388 -48.11 11.40 24.63
N SER A 389 -49.40 11.70 24.81
CA SER A 389 -50.14 11.35 26.04
C SER A 389 -50.28 9.83 26.23
N ILE A 390 -50.53 9.08 25.15
CA ILE A 390 -50.58 7.61 25.19
C ILE A 390 -49.21 7.01 25.53
N LYS A 391 -48.14 7.59 24.97
CA LYS A 391 -46.76 7.15 25.24
C LYS A 391 -46.34 7.38 26.69
N GLU A 392 -46.81 8.46 27.30
CA GLU A 392 -46.62 8.79 28.70
C GLU A 392 -47.45 7.88 29.63
N ALA A 393 -48.72 7.62 29.29
CA ALA A 393 -49.59 6.69 30.02
C ALA A 393 -49.08 5.23 30.00
N LEU A 394 -48.42 4.82 28.91
CA LEU A 394 -47.82 3.49 28.77
C LEU A 394 -46.39 3.40 29.35
N ASN A 395 -45.88 4.45 30.00
CA ASN A 395 -44.52 4.51 30.57
C ASN A 395 -43.39 4.17 29.57
N LEU A 396 -43.63 4.39 28.28
CA LEU A 396 -42.64 4.22 27.23
C LEU A 396 -41.69 5.42 27.28
N ARG A 397 -40.69 5.37 28.18
CA ARG A 397 -39.72 6.45 28.39
C ARG A 397 -39.23 7.04 27.06
N LYS A 398 -39.17 8.37 27.00
CA LYS A 398 -38.39 9.11 26.00
C LYS A 398 -36.93 8.64 26.09
N SER A 399 -36.54 7.65 25.30
CA SER A 399 -35.12 7.37 25.11
C SER A 399 -34.58 8.46 24.18
N SER A 400 -33.67 9.28 24.70
CA SER A 400 -32.86 10.21 23.93
C SER A 400 -31.78 9.44 23.15
N ILE A 401 -32.20 8.48 22.32
CA ILE A 401 -31.30 7.81 21.38
C ILE A 401 -31.49 8.50 20.04
N VAL A 402 -30.47 9.29 19.70
CA VAL A 402 -30.12 9.86 18.41
C VAL A 402 -30.55 8.96 17.23
N PRO A 403 -31.02 9.53 16.10
CA PRO A 403 -31.33 8.78 14.88
C PRO A 403 -30.05 8.19 14.28
N CYS A 404 -29.69 6.97 14.68
CA CYS A 404 -28.56 6.23 14.11
C CYS A 404 -28.90 4.77 13.76
N CYS A 405 -30.09 4.27 14.11
CA CYS A 405 -30.38 2.83 14.00
C CYS A 405 -31.38 2.42 12.91
N LEU A 406 -32.04 3.36 12.21
CA LEU A 406 -32.94 3.03 11.10
C LEU A 406 -32.26 3.09 9.71
N GLN A 407 -31.04 3.64 9.62
CA GLN A 407 -30.22 3.56 8.39
C GLN A 407 -29.41 2.26 8.31
N THR A 408 -29.18 1.59 9.45
CA THR A 408 -28.24 0.46 9.57
C THR A 408 -28.86 -0.89 9.26
N GLN A 409 -30.19 -1.04 9.29
CA GLN A 409 -30.85 -2.30 8.89
C GLN A 409 -30.99 -2.49 7.38
N ARG A 410 -30.87 -1.44 6.56
CA ARG A 410 -30.79 -1.58 5.09
C ARG A 410 -29.38 -1.86 4.58
N ASN A 411 -28.34 -1.58 5.37
CA ASN A 411 -26.94 -1.72 4.95
C ASN A 411 -26.20 -2.93 5.56
N LEU A 412 -26.80 -3.65 6.52
CA LEU A 412 -26.18 -4.84 7.13
C LEU A 412 -26.47 -6.16 6.38
N SER A 413 -27.54 -6.24 5.59
CA SER A 413 -27.85 -7.46 4.81
C SER A 413 -27.08 -7.58 3.49
N ALA A 414 -26.34 -6.54 3.09
CA ALA A 414 -25.52 -6.54 1.87
C ALA A 414 -24.00 -6.68 2.15
N ALA A 415 -23.54 -6.52 3.40
CA ALA A 415 -22.12 -6.49 3.73
C ALA A 415 -21.56 -7.80 4.31
N THR A 416 -22.41 -8.71 4.81
CA THR A 416 -21.93 -9.93 5.52
C THR A 416 -21.81 -11.17 4.63
N THR A 417 -22.37 -11.16 3.41
CA THR A 417 -22.20 -12.24 2.42
C THR A 417 -21.04 -12.01 1.44
N ALA A 418 -20.35 -10.87 1.51
CA ALA A 418 -19.23 -10.56 0.62
C ALA A 418 -17.85 -10.99 1.15
N SER A 419 -17.71 -11.38 2.43
CA SER A 419 -16.38 -11.54 3.07
C SER A 419 -15.87 -12.99 3.22
N VAL A 420 -16.69 -14.03 3.01
CA VAL A 420 -16.24 -15.43 3.09
C VAL A 420 -16.02 -16.03 1.71
N THR A 421 -16.88 -15.67 0.76
CA THR A 421 -16.79 -16.11 -0.64
C THR A 421 -15.61 -15.45 -1.37
N SER A 422 -15.34 -14.16 -1.12
CA SER A 422 -14.16 -13.46 -1.64
C SER A 422 -12.86 -14.02 -1.06
N THR A 423 -12.81 -14.28 0.25
CA THR A 423 -11.60 -14.82 0.89
C THR A 423 -11.34 -16.29 0.51
N LEU A 424 -12.38 -17.09 0.29
CA LEU A 424 -12.25 -18.43 -0.28
C LEU A 424 -11.87 -18.41 -1.77
N GLN A 425 -12.35 -17.42 -2.54
CA GLN A 425 -11.97 -17.23 -3.93
C GLN A 425 -10.51 -16.79 -4.05
N ASP A 426 -10.04 -15.92 -3.14
CA ASP A 426 -8.65 -15.44 -3.06
C ASP A 426 -7.67 -16.53 -2.58
N LEU A 427 -8.09 -17.40 -1.66
CA LEU A 427 -7.33 -18.61 -1.29
C LEU A 427 -7.28 -19.62 -2.43
N ARG A 428 -8.35 -19.74 -3.22
CA ARG A 428 -8.41 -20.62 -4.39
C ARG A 428 -7.54 -20.12 -5.54
N THR A 429 -7.47 -18.82 -5.79
CA THR A 429 -6.53 -18.22 -6.76
C THR A 429 -5.08 -18.29 -6.27
N ALA A 430 -4.83 -18.16 -4.97
CA ALA A 430 -3.49 -18.36 -4.40
C ALA A 430 -2.99 -19.82 -4.51
N LEU A 431 -3.91 -20.80 -4.41
CA LEU A 431 -3.57 -22.23 -4.56
C LEU A 431 -3.50 -22.72 -6.01
N GLN A 432 -4.09 -21.99 -6.97
CA GLN A 432 -4.06 -22.33 -8.40
C GLN A 432 -2.85 -21.78 -9.17
N GLN A 433 -1.95 -21.04 -8.51
CA GLN A 433 -0.76 -20.44 -9.13
C GLN A 433 0.56 -21.18 -8.85
N THR A 434 0.52 -22.45 -8.41
CA THR A 434 1.74 -23.27 -8.30
C THR A 434 1.74 -24.42 -9.31
N PRO A 435 2.48 -24.28 -10.42
CA PRO A 435 3.16 -25.40 -11.04
C PRO A 435 4.58 -25.47 -10.50
N SER A 436 4.86 -26.56 -9.79
CA SER A 436 6.20 -27.10 -9.60
C SER A 436 6.78 -27.48 -10.97
N THR A 437 7.93 -26.94 -11.35
CA THR A 437 9.03 -27.70 -11.99
C THR A 437 10.29 -26.83 -12.15
N ARG A 438 11.42 -27.37 -11.69
CA ARG A 438 12.78 -26.91 -11.96
C ARG A 438 13.12 -27.16 -13.45
N PRO A 439 13.98 -26.34 -14.07
CA PRO A 439 15.26 -26.89 -14.49
C PRO A 439 16.47 -25.98 -14.21
N THR A 440 17.60 -26.67 -14.09
CA THR A 440 19.00 -26.23 -14.02
C THR A 440 19.48 -25.65 -15.36
N ASN A 441 20.16 -24.50 -15.35
CA ASN A 441 21.58 -24.33 -15.70
C ASN A 441 21.94 -22.88 -16.07
N THR A 442 23.08 -22.45 -15.53
CA THR A 442 24.08 -21.51 -16.07
C THR A 442 23.61 -20.19 -16.70
N SER A 443 23.82 -19.09 -15.99
CA SER A 443 24.54 -17.94 -16.56
C SER A 443 25.02 -17.01 -15.46
N GLU A 444 26.26 -16.59 -15.61
CA GLU A 444 27.09 -15.87 -14.65
C GLU A 444 26.50 -14.49 -14.29
N SER A 445 26.60 -14.12 -13.02
CA SER A 445 26.33 -12.76 -12.57
C SER A 445 27.42 -11.81 -13.09
N TYR A 446 27.12 -11.07 -14.15
CA TYR A 446 27.99 -10.03 -14.70
C TYR A 446 27.90 -8.76 -13.82
N VAL A 447 28.99 -8.40 -13.15
CA VAL A 447 29.11 -7.14 -12.40
C VAL A 447 29.63 -6.06 -13.35
N VAL A 448 28.78 -5.08 -13.65
CA VAL A 448 29.09 -3.92 -14.49
C VAL A 448 30.10 -3.02 -13.78
N THR A 449 31.28 -2.85 -14.38
CA THR A 449 32.37 -2.03 -13.82
C THR A 449 32.80 -0.89 -14.75
N SER A 450 32.20 -0.74 -15.94
CA SER A 450 32.65 0.26 -16.93
C SER A 450 31.51 0.96 -17.71
N LYS A 451 31.80 2.16 -18.23
CA LYS A 451 30.82 3.04 -18.91
C LYS A 451 30.26 2.48 -20.23
N SER A 452 30.90 1.47 -20.84
CA SER A 452 30.41 0.79 -22.06
C SER A 452 29.18 -0.09 -21.81
N ASP A 453 28.97 -0.53 -20.56
CA ASP A 453 27.91 -1.48 -20.19
C ASP A 453 26.54 -0.78 -20.02
N ILE A 454 26.55 0.55 -19.90
CA ILE A 454 25.36 1.40 -19.83
C ILE A 454 24.56 1.34 -21.15
N VAL A 455 25.26 1.12 -22.28
CA VAL A 455 24.64 0.93 -23.60
C VAL A 455 23.89 -0.40 -23.67
N GLY A 456 24.40 -1.44 -23.01
CA GLY A 456 23.73 -2.74 -22.88
C GLY A 456 22.43 -2.67 -22.08
N VAL A 457 22.41 -1.93 -20.97
CA VAL A 457 21.19 -1.75 -20.15
C VAL A 457 20.11 -0.98 -20.90
N ALA A 458 20.49 0.03 -21.69
CA ALA A 458 19.56 0.76 -22.56
C ALA A 458 19.00 -0.15 -23.66
N ALA A 459 19.82 -1.01 -24.27
CA ALA A 459 19.40 -1.98 -25.26
C ALA A 459 18.45 -3.05 -24.67
N VAL A 460 18.72 -3.54 -23.45
CA VAL A 460 17.87 -4.50 -22.74
C VAL A 460 16.52 -3.88 -22.35
N ARG A 461 16.51 -2.63 -21.87
CA ARG A 461 15.26 -1.90 -21.63
C ARG A 461 14.45 -1.70 -22.90
N GLN A 462 15.11 -1.41 -24.02
CA GLN A 462 14.45 -1.24 -25.31
C GLN A 462 13.91 -2.58 -25.85
N GLN A 463 14.64 -3.69 -25.68
CA GLN A 463 14.15 -5.04 -25.99
C GLN A 463 12.96 -5.42 -25.12
N HIS A 464 13.01 -5.15 -23.82
CA HIS A 464 11.88 -5.40 -22.92
C HIS A 464 10.63 -4.62 -23.34
N LEU A 465 10.77 -3.33 -23.64
CA LEU A 465 9.66 -2.49 -24.11
C LEU A 465 9.06 -3.01 -25.44
N THR A 466 9.91 -3.52 -26.32
CA THR A 466 9.50 -4.05 -27.63
C THR A 466 8.78 -5.39 -27.48
N LEU A 467 9.28 -6.28 -26.61
CA LEU A 467 8.62 -7.55 -26.28
C LEU A 467 7.26 -7.32 -25.60
N THR A 468 7.14 -6.33 -24.71
CA THR A 468 5.86 -5.99 -24.07
C THR A 468 4.83 -5.49 -25.08
N LYS A 469 5.24 -4.65 -26.04
CA LYS A 469 4.36 -4.23 -27.14
C LYS A 469 3.95 -5.40 -28.05
N LEU A 470 4.88 -6.29 -28.37
CA LEU A 470 4.60 -7.51 -29.15
C LEU A 470 3.63 -8.44 -28.44
N LYS A 471 3.77 -8.62 -27.12
CA LYS A 471 2.81 -9.38 -26.30
C LYS A 471 1.41 -8.77 -26.33
N GLN A 472 1.32 -7.45 -26.25
CA GLN A 472 0.05 -6.73 -26.28
C GLN A 472 -0.65 -6.84 -27.64
N VAL A 473 0.10 -6.77 -28.74
CA VAL A 473 -0.45 -6.86 -30.10
C VAL A 473 -0.86 -8.29 -30.46
N LEU A 474 -0.10 -9.31 -30.02
CA LEU A 474 -0.38 -10.72 -30.31
C LEU A 474 -1.22 -11.42 -29.22
N GLY A 475 -1.63 -10.68 -28.18
CA GLY A 475 -2.40 -11.19 -27.04
C GLY A 475 -1.70 -12.29 -26.24
N ALA A 476 -0.37 -12.32 -26.24
CA ALA A 476 0.45 -13.36 -25.61
C ALA A 476 0.75 -13.01 -24.14
N GLN A 477 0.66 -13.99 -23.23
CA GLN A 477 0.92 -13.76 -21.79
C GLN A 477 2.40 -13.95 -21.44
N SER A 478 3.10 -14.85 -22.13
CA SER A 478 4.53 -15.13 -21.97
C SER A 478 5.34 -14.81 -23.23
N THR A 479 6.67 -14.68 -23.10
CA THR A 479 7.56 -14.47 -24.27
C THR A 479 7.65 -15.70 -25.16
N ASP A 480 7.50 -16.89 -24.57
CA ASP A 480 7.60 -18.18 -25.27
C ASP A 480 6.36 -18.42 -26.16
N GLU A 481 5.24 -17.76 -25.84
CA GLU A 481 4.02 -17.74 -26.66
C GLU A 481 4.09 -16.81 -27.87
N LEU A 482 5.10 -15.92 -27.96
CA LEU A 482 5.19 -14.94 -29.05
C LEU A 482 5.48 -15.61 -30.40
N VAL A 483 6.40 -16.57 -30.43
CA VAL A 483 6.82 -17.24 -31.68
C VAL A 483 5.71 -18.13 -32.26
N PRO A 484 5.02 -18.98 -31.48
CA PRO A 484 3.91 -19.80 -31.99
C PRO A 484 2.66 -19.01 -32.39
N ARG A 485 2.49 -17.79 -31.87
CA ARG A 485 1.36 -16.91 -32.21
C ARG A 485 1.65 -16.00 -33.39
N ALA A 486 2.89 -15.56 -33.56
CA ALA A 486 3.33 -14.81 -34.73
C ALA A 486 3.30 -15.66 -36.01
N THR A 487 3.45 -16.99 -35.90
CA THR A 487 3.35 -17.92 -37.05
C THR A 487 1.91 -18.31 -37.42
N ARG A 488 0.90 -17.88 -36.64
CA ARG A 488 -0.53 -18.09 -36.93
C ARG A 488 -1.17 -16.93 -37.71
N TYR A 489 -0.42 -15.86 -37.97
CA TYR A 489 -0.83 -14.68 -38.73
C TYR A 489 -0.04 -14.52 -40.02
#